data_AF-A0A399J175-F1
#
_entry.id   AF-A0A399J175-F1
#
_cell.length_a   1.000
_cell.length_b   1.000
_cell.length_c   1.000
_cell.angle_alpha   90.00
_cell.angle_beta   90.00
_cell.angle_gamma   90.00
#
_symmetry.space_group_name_H-M   'P 1'
#
loop_
_entity.id
_entity.type
_entity.pdbx_description
1 polymer ?
#
loop_
_entity_poly.entity_id
_entity_poly.type
_entity_poly.pdbx_seq_one_letter_code
_entity_poly.pdbx_strand_id
1 'polypeptide(L)'
;MMTPVQFRQHSGKYNRGEVAGFLPQRAAQLIASGVAVAYRAPTKAVAASADPEAMALAQAAQDVARRAADLDAREAALAARESALAKPADTGKTDAATKPVTGSEAGSPPAQGGKTAAKPEPKA
;
A
#
# COMPACT_ATOMS: atom_id res chain seq x y z
N MET A 1 11.47 34.53 35.79
CA MET A 1 11.39 33.54 34.69
C MET A 1 10.36 34.02 33.67
N MET A 2 10.62 33.86 32.38
CA MET A 2 9.66 34.20 31.32
C MET A 2 8.84 32.96 30.93
N THR A 3 7.56 33.13 30.69
CA THR A 3 6.64 32.10 30.23
C THR A 3 6.40 32.28 28.73
N PRO A 4 6.82 31.32 27.88
CA PRO A 4 6.57 31.39 26.46
C PRO A 4 5.09 31.08 26.16
N VAL A 5 4.50 31.87 25.27
CA VAL A 5 3.14 31.67 24.76
C VAL A 5 3.15 31.70 23.23
N GLN A 6 2.28 30.91 22.61
CA GLN A 6 2.05 30.92 21.17
C GLN A 6 0.75 31.67 20.86
N PHE A 7 0.79 32.64 19.97
CA PHE A 7 -0.37 33.43 19.60
C PHE A 7 -1.34 32.63 18.72
N ARG A 8 -2.62 32.57 19.09
CA ARG A 8 -3.69 31.94 18.30
C ARG A 8 -4.24 32.88 17.22
N GLN A 9 -4.06 34.18 17.41
CA GLN A 9 -4.52 35.24 16.51
C GLN A 9 -3.53 36.41 16.54
N HIS A 10 -3.62 37.29 15.54
CA HIS A 10 -2.80 38.50 15.48
C HIS A 10 -3.07 39.39 16.71
N SER A 11 -2.02 39.86 17.37
CA SER A 11 -2.13 40.73 18.54
C SER A 11 -0.95 41.71 18.61
N GLY A 12 -1.22 42.99 18.36
CA GLY A 12 -0.23 44.04 18.35
C GLY A 12 0.83 43.81 17.27
N LYS A 13 2.04 43.42 17.68
CA LYS A 13 3.18 43.13 16.81
C LYS A 13 3.36 41.64 16.50
N TYR A 14 2.57 40.78 17.11
CA TYR A 14 2.73 39.33 17.03
C TYR A 14 1.70 38.72 16.10
N ASN A 15 2.16 37.82 15.23
CA ASN A 15 1.32 37.12 14.28
C ASN A 15 0.76 35.81 14.85
N ARG A 16 -0.30 35.29 14.22
CA ARG A 16 -0.82 33.95 14.54
C ARG A 16 0.26 32.90 14.32
N GLY A 17 0.49 32.06 15.33
CA GLY A 17 1.49 30.99 15.34
C GLY A 17 2.85 31.41 15.92
N GLU A 18 3.08 32.72 16.09
CA GLU A 18 4.32 33.25 16.65
C GLU A 18 4.45 32.93 18.14
N VAL A 19 5.68 32.70 18.61
CA VAL A 19 5.98 32.39 20.01
C VAL A 19 6.75 33.54 20.62
N ALA A 20 6.27 34.06 21.76
CA ALA A 20 6.96 35.12 22.49
C ALA A 20 6.99 34.85 24.00
N GLY A 21 8.02 35.38 24.66
CA GLY A 21 8.19 35.26 26.11
C GLY A 21 7.60 36.46 26.85
N PHE A 22 6.75 36.20 27.85
CA PHE A 22 6.19 37.23 28.72
C PHE A 22 6.41 36.92 30.20
N LEU A 23 6.22 37.93 31.05
CA LEU A 23 6.07 37.72 32.49
C LEU A 23 4.88 36.79 32.76
N PRO A 24 4.92 35.94 33.81
CA PRO A 24 3.87 34.96 34.09
C PRO A 24 2.47 35.57 34.20
N GLN A 25 2.35 36.75 34.83
CA GLN A 25 1.07 37.48 34.93
C GLN A 25 0.53 37.90 33.55
N ARG A 26 1.40 38.41 32.67
CA ARG A 26 1.00 38.83 31.32
C ARG A 26 0.70 37.64 30.41
N ALA A 27 1.48 36.57 30.52
CA ALA A 27 1.20 35.31 29.84
C ALA A 27 -0.17 34.75 30.26
N ALA A 28 -0.48 34.73 31.56
CA ALA A 28 -1.78 34.30 32.07
C ALA A 28 -2.93 35.17 31.54
N GLN A 29 -2.76 36.49 31.47
CA GLN A 29 -3.76 37.38 30.84
C GLN A 29 -3.98 37.06 29.36
N LEU A 30 -2.90 36.84 28.59
CA LEU A 30 -3.01 36.51 27.16
C LEU A 30 -3.66 35.14 26.92
N ILE A 31 -3.43 34.20 27.83
CA ILE A 31 -4.07 32.88 27.80
C ILE A 31 -5.54 32.98 28.21
N ALA A 32 -5.86 33.70 29.29
CA ALA A 32 -7.21 33.91 29.78
C ALA A 32 -8.10 34.67 28.80
N SER A 33 -7.52 35.62 28.05
CA SER A 33 -8.20 36.34 26.96
C SER A 33 -8.34 35.53 25.68
N GLY A 34 -7.77 34.32 25.60
CA GLY A 34 -7.85 33.43 24.44
C GLY A 34 -6.96 33.85 23.25
N VAL A 35 -6.19 34.94 23.39
CA VAL A 35 -5.30 35.47 22.35
C VAL A 35 -4.10 34.55 22.11
N ALA A 36 -3.61 33.91 23.18
CA ALA A 36 -2.45 33.02 23.12
C ALA A 36 -2.68 31.73 23.92
N VAL A 37 -1.80 30.75 23.74
CA VAL A 37 -1.75 29.50 24.50
C VAL A 37 -0.36 29.30 25.09
N ALA A 38 -0.27 28.61 26.22
CA ALA A 38 1.03 28.26 26.79
C ALA A 38 1.83 27.45 25.76
N TYR A 39 3.05 27.91 25.43
CA TYR A 39 3.87 27.21 24.46
C TYR A 39 4.37 25.90 25.07
N ARG A 40 3.88 24.79 24.54
CA ARG A 40 4.45 23.47 24.79
C ARG A 40 5.42 23.19 23.67
N ALA A 41 6.72 23.19 23.98
CA ALA A 41 7.73 22.78 23.02
C ALA A 41 7.30 21.42 22.44
N PRO A 42 7.20 21.27 21.11
CA PRO A 42 6.96 19.96 20.54
C PRO A 42 8.15 19.10 20.97
N THR A 43 7.90 18.16 21.87
CA THR A 43 8.81 17.05 22.08
C THR A 43 9.02 16.45 20.71
N LYS A 44 10.28 16.40 20.26
CA LYS A 44 10.76 16.02 18.92
C LYS A 44 10.15 14.72 18.34
N ALA A 45 9.37 13.98 19.13
CA ALA A 45 8.58 12.82 18.76
C ALA A 45 7.37 13.09 17.86
N VAL A 46 6.84 14.31 17.74
CA VAL A 46 5.67 14.61 16.86
C VAL A 46 6.08 15.17 15.47
N ALA A 47 7.39 15.21 15.18
CA ALA A 47 7.89 15.42 13.82
C ALA A 47 7.98 14.10 13.03
N ALA A 48 7.41 13.00 13.53
CA ALA A 48 6.99 11.89 12.70
C ALA A 48 5.67 12.25 11.99
N SER A 49 5.66 13.38 11.28
CA SER A 49 4.84 13.48 10.08
C SER A 49 5.33 12.31 9.24
N ALA A 50 4.50 11.30 9.03
CA ALA A 50 4.84 10.17 8.19
C ALA A 50 5.29 10.73 6.84
N ASP A 51 6.61 10.72 6.62
CA ASP A 51 7.19 11.23 5.40
C ASP A 51 6.66 10.32 4.29
N PRO A 52 5.84 10.82 3.35
CA PRO A 52 5.22 9.99 2.34
C PRO A 52 6.28 9.26 1.51
N GLU A 53 7.48 9.83 1.40
CA GLU A 53 8.63 9.19 0.76
C GLU A 53 9.16 8.00 1.56
N ALA A 54 9.27 8.13 2.89
CA ALA A 54 9.69 7.03 3.76
C ALA A 54 8.67 5.88 3.79
N MET A 55 7.38 6.19 3.70
CA MET A 55 6.33 5.17 3.58
C MET A 55 6.39 4.44 2.23
N ALA A 56 6.57 5.17 1.13
CA ALA A 56 6.71 4.59 -0.20
C ALA A 56 7.95 3.70 -0.30
N LEU A 57 9.08 4.13 0.29
CA LEU A 57 10.30 3.34 0.32
C LEU A 57 10.15 2.06 1.14
N ALA A 58 9.45 2.13 2.28
CA ALA A 58 9.17 0.95 3.10
C ALA A 58 8.28 -0.06 2.36
N GLN A 59 7.27 0.41 1.62
CA GLN A 59 6.42 -0.46 0.78
C GLN A 59 7.22 -1.09 -0.37
N ALA A 60 8.04 -0.30 -1.07
CA ALA A 60 8.89 -0.80 -2.14
C ALA A 60 9.86 -1.89 -1.65
N ALA A 61 10.44 -1.71 -0.45
CA ALA A 61 11.31 -2.70 0.16
C ALA A 61 10.57 -4.02 0.47
N GLN A 62 9.33 -3.95 0.97
CA GLN A 62 8.51 -5.14 1.21
C GLN A 62 8.14 -5.87 -0.10
N ASP A 63 7.83 -5.12 -1.15
CA ASP A 63 7.52 -5.71 -2.46
C ASP A 63 8.72 -6.43 -3.07
N VAL A 64 9.92 -5.86 -2.95
CA VAL A 64 11.16 -6.50 -3.39
C VAL A 64 11.42 -7.78 -2.59
N ALA A 65 11.29 -7.73 -1.27
CA ALA A 65 11.47 -8.91 -0.42
C ALA A 65 10.50 -10.04 -0.78
N ARG A 66 9.24 -9.70 -1.07
CA ARG A 66 8.22 -10.69 -1.48
C ARG A 66 8.55 -11.33 -2.83
N ARG A 67 9.01 -10.52 -3.80
CA ARG A 67 9.41 -11.02 -5.12
C ARG A 67 10.65 -11.91 -5.02
N ALA A 68 11.62 -11.56 -4.19
CA ALA A 68 12.80 -12.38 -3.95
C ALA A 68 12.39 -13.77 -3.40
N ALA A 69 11.53 -13.80 -2.38
CA ALA A 69 11.06 -15.07 -1.82
C ALA A 69 10.26 -15.93 -2.82
N ASP A 70 9.47 -15.32 -3.70
CA ASP A 70 8.74 -16.03 -4.77
C ASP A 70 9.69 -16.61 -5.83
N LEU A 71 10.76 -15.89 -6.17
CA LEU A 71 11.81 -16.38 -7.07
C LEU A 71 12.57 -17.55 -6.45
N ASP A 72 13.02 -17.43 -5.20
CA ASP A 72 13.71 -18.52 -4.48
C ASP A 72 12.85 -19.79 -4.43
N ALA A 73 11.54 -19.64 -4.16
CA ALA A 73 10.61 -20.77 -4.15
C ALA A 73 10.46 -21.44 -5.54
N ARG A 74 10.43 -20.64 -6.62
CA ARG A 74 10.39 -21.16 -7.99
C ARG A 74 11.67 -21.87 -8.37
N GLU A 75 12.82 -21.33 -8.00
CA GLU A 75 14.12 -21.96 -8.24
C GLU A 75 14.23 -23.30 -7.51
N ALA A 76 13.81 -23.35 -6.24
CA ALA A 76 13.76 -24.61 -5.48
C ALA A 76 12.81 -25.63 -6.12
N ALA A 77 11.63 -25.21 -6.57
CA ALA A 77 10.67 -26.08 -7.24
C ALA A 77 11.21 -26.60 -8.59
N LEU A 78 11.93 -25.75 -9.34
CA LEU A 78 12.56 -26.15 -10.60
C LEU A 78 13.68 -27.16 -10.36
N ALA A 79 14.56 -26.90 -9.39
CA ALA A 79 15.63 -27.82 -9.00
C ALA A 79 15.10 -29.19 -8.55
N ALA A 80 13.97 -29.21 -7.81
CA ALA A 80 13.31 -30.45 -7.41
C ALA A 80 12.76 -31.22 -8.62
N ARG A 81 12.16 -30.52 -9.59
CA ARG A 81 11.66 -31.12 -10.84
C ARG A 81 12.80 -31.67 -11.69
N GLU A 82 13.88 -30.92 -11.85
CA GLU A 82 15.07 -31.37 -12.58
C GLU A 82 15.69 -32.61 -11.93
N SER A 83 15.78 -32.63 -10.60
CA SER A 83 16.26 -33.81 -9.85
C SER A 83 15.34 -35.03 -10.01
N ALA A 84 14.03 -34.83 -10.14
CA ALA A 84 13.07 -35.90 -10.39
C ALA A 84 13.18 -36.45 -11.83
N LEU A 85 13.47 -35.59 -12.82
CA LEU A 85 13.69 -36.00 -14.21
C LEU A 85 15.06 -36.66 -14.44
N ALA A 86 16.08 -36.26 -13.68
CA ALA A 86 17.44 -36.83 -13.78
C ALA A 86 17.57 -38.22 -13.14
N LYS A 87 16.62 -38.63 -12.29
CA LYS A 87 16.55 -40.01 -11.80
C LYS A 87 15.88 -40.88 -12.86
N PRO A 88 16.53 -41.92 -13.43
CA PRO A 88 15.82 -42.90 -14.23
C PRO A 88 14.73 -43.52 -13.36
N ALA A 89 13.53 -43.67 -13.92
CA ALA A 89 12.38 -44.25 -13.24
C ALA A 89 12.69 -45.68 -12.77
N ASP A 90 13.11 -45.84 -11.53
CA ASP A 90 12.97 -47.08 -10.78
C ASP A 90 11.79 -46.95 -9.82
N THR A 91 10.59 -47.08 -10.38
CA THR A 91 9.42 -47.53 -9.62
C THR A 91 8.45 -48.20 -10.59
N GLY A 92 8.73 -49.46 -10.89
CA GLY A 92 7.67 -50.38 -11.23
C GLY A 92 6.89 -50.75 -9.95
N LYS A 93 5.70 -50.18 -9.76
CA LYS A 93 4.55 -50.94 -9.26
C LYS A 93 3.24 -50.21 -9.55
N THR A 94 2.50 -50.84 -10.46
CA THR A 94 1.05 -50.77 -10.65
C THR A 94 0.28 -50.60 -9.35
N ASP A 95 -0.62 -49.63 -9.32
CA ASP A 95 -1.97 -49.91 -8.82
C ASP A 95 -3.00 -49.37 -9.81
N ALA A 96 -3.96 -50.24 -10.10
CA ALA A 96 -4.86 -50.14 -11.22
C ALA A 96 -6.17 -49.48 -10.77
N ALA A 97 -6.45 -48.31 -11.30
CA ALA A 97 -7.81 -47.82 -11.56
C ALA A 97 -7.66 -46.59 -12.46
N THR A 98 -7.87 -46.67 -13.78
CA THR A 98 -9.22 -46.58 -14.35
C THR A 98 -9.11 -46.87 -15.86
N LYS A 99 -10.09 -47.59 -16.40
CA LYS A 99 -10.20 -48.05 -17.80
C LYS A 99 -9.92 -46.97 -18.87
N PRO A 100 -9.35 -47.33 -20.03
CA PRO A 100 -9.22 -46.45 -21.17
C PRO A 100 -10.49 -46.44 -22.03
N VAL A 101 -10.94 -45.27 -22.46
CA VAL A 101 -11.72 -45.11 -23.70
C VAL A 101 -11.13 -43.93 -24.47
N THR A 102 -10.46 -44.28 -25.55
CA THR A 102 -10.09 -43.41 -26.67
C THR A 102 -11.35 -42.96 -27.42
N GLY A 103 -11.44 -41.68 -27.75
CA GLY A 103 -12.47 -41.17 -28.66
C GLY A 103 -12.26 -39.71 -29.00
N SER A 104 -11.72 -39.48 -30.19
CA SER A 104 -11.53 -38.21 -30.90
C SER A 104 -12.59 -37.12 -30.63
N GLU A 105 -12.14 -35.89 -30.39
CA GLU A 105 -12.92 -34.71 -30.74
C GLU A 105 -12.02 -33.63 -31.34
N ALA A 106 -11.75 -33.78 -32.64
CA ALA A 106 -11.56 -32.62 -33.50
C ALA A 106 -12.98 -32.10 -33.81
N GLY A 107 -13.34 -30.91 -33.32
CA GLY A 107 -14.66 -30.35 -33.65
C GLY A 107 -15.10 -29.14 -32.85
N SER A 108 -14.60 -27.95 -33.19
CA SER A 108 -15.41 -26.75 -33.55
C SER A 108 -14.64 -25.44 -33.31
N PRO A 109 -14.54 -24.53 -34.31
CA PRO A 109 -14.02 -23.17 -34.11
C PRO A 109 -15.01 -22.30 -33.32
N PRO A 110 -14.57 -21.20 -32.68
CA PRO A 110 -15.44 -20.33 -31.89
C PRO A 110 -16.53 -19.70 -32.78
N ALA A 111 -17.78 -19.73 -32.30
CA ALA A 111 -18.92 -19.13 -32.99
C ALA A 111 -18.72 -17.62 -33.17
N GLN A 112 -18.27 -17.23 -34.36
CA GLN A 112 -18.19 -15.86 -34.81
C GLN A 112 -19.49 -15.53 -35.56
N GLY A 113 -20.43 -14.80 -34.94
CA GLY A 113 -21.71 -14.53 -35.60
C GLY A 113 -22.80 -13.79 -34.84
N GLY A 114 -22.47 -12.84 -33.95
CA GLY A 114 -23.47 -11.90 -33.43
C GLY A 114 -23.75 -10.78 -34.45
N LYS A 115 -24.53 -11.08 -35.50
CA LYS A 115 -24.95 -10.08 -36.49
C LYS A 115 -25.93 -9.08 -35.86
N THR A 116 -25.52 -7.81 -35.91
CA THR A 116 -26.33 -6.61 -36.21
C THR A 116 -27.53 -6.31 -35.32
N ALA A 117 -27.36 -5.23 -34.56
CA ALA A 117 -28.39 -4.37 -34.01
C ALA A 117 -29.52 -4.11 -35.02
N ALA A 118 -30.74 -4.50 -34.66
CA ALA A 118 -31.96 -3.99 -35.27
C ALA A 118 -32.24 -2.60 -34.67
N LYS A 119 -31.77 -1.56 -35.36
CA LYS A 119 -32.22 -0.18 -35.21
C LYS A 119 -33.29 0.06 -36.28
N PRO A 120 -34.56 0.27 -35.95
CA PRO A 120 -35.45 1.04 -36.81
C PRO A 120 -35.37 2.50 -36.36
N GLU A 121 -34.77 3.33 -37.21
CA GLU A 121 -34.85 4.79 -37.13
C GLU A 121 -35.68 5.31 -38.33
N PRO A 122 -36.05 6.60 -38.33
CA PRO A 122 -37.41 7.11 -38.47
C PRO A 122 -37.77 7.46 -39.93
N LYS A 123 -39.05 7.78 -40.17
CA LYS A 123 -39.63 8.60 -41.26
C LYS A 123 -41.15 8.58 -41.09
N ALA A 124 -41.96 9.59 -41.37
CA ALA A 124 -41.85 11.01 -41.65
C ALA A 124 -43.28 11.53 -41.50
#